data_AF-A0A4P5T5R0-F1
#
_entry.id   AF-A0A4P5T5R0-F1
#
_cell.length_a   1.000
_cell.length_b   1.000
_cell.length_c   1.000
_cell.angle_alpha   90.00
_cell.angle_beta   90.00
_cell.angle_gamma   90.00
#
_symmetry.space_group_name_H-M   'P 1'
#
loop_
_entity.id
_entity.type
_entity.pdbx_description
1 polymer ?
#
loop_
_entity_poly.entity_id
_entity_poly.type
_entity_poly.pdbx_seq_one_letter_code
_entity_poly.pdbx_strand_id
1 'polypeptide(L)' 'MAEALGKPQVIYSPEVVQDIHPVCPRCNQALEERAYAYHSSVKIEVCVTCDSVWLERGELVRAAEYLQRTLT' A
#
# COMPACT_ATOMS: atom_id res chain seq x y z
N MET A 1 1.29 27.71 -11.15
CA MET A 1 0.25 26.68 -11.27
C MET A 1 0.92 25.37 -11.65
N ALA A 2 0.55 24.29 -10.95
CA ALA A 2 1.19 22.97 -10.90
C ALA A 2 2.56 22.93 -10.18
N GLU A 3 2.51 22.86 -8.85
CA GLU A 3 3.64 22.48 -8.01
C GLU A 3 4.05 21.04 -8.28
N ALA A 4 5.37 20.84 -8.36
CA ALA A 4 6.02 19.59 -8.68
C ALA A 4 5.57 18.46 -7.74
N LEU A 5 5.12 17.35 -8.34
CA LEU A 5 5.02 16.07 -7.66
C LEU A 5 6.40 15.75 -7.09
N GLY A 6 6.53 15.86 -5.76
CA GLY A 6 7.75 15.56 -5.03
C GLY A 6 8.16 14.12 -5.32
N LYS A 7 9.19 13.96 -6.17
CA LYS A 7 9.80 12.65 -6.40
C LYS A 7 10.36 12.16 -5.07
N PRO A 8 10.04 10.94 -4.61
CA PRO A 8 10.74 10.37 -3.47
C PRO A 8 12.23 10.29 -3.82
N GLN A 9 13.07 10.80 -2.93
CA GLN A 9 14.53 10.79 -3.08
C GLN A 9 15.00 9.34 -2.88
N VAL A 10 14.97 8.52 -3.94
CA VAL A 10 15.47 7.15 -3.89
C VAL A 10 17.00 7.19 -4.02
N ILE A 11 17.70 6.95 -2.92
CA ILE A 11 19.16 6.79 -2.91
C ILE A 11 19.45 5.32 -3.22
N TYR A 12 19.79 5.00 -4.48
CA TYR A 12 20.21 3.64 -4.86
C TYR A 12 21.66 3.43 -4.39
N SER A 13 21.84 2.92 -3.17
CA SER A 13 23.13 2.42 -2.69
C SER A 13 23.07 0.90 -2.57
N PRO A 14 24.00 0.15 -3.21
CA PRO A 14 24.02 -1.32 -3.14
C PRO A 14 24.31 -1.88 -1.73
N GLU A 15 24.71 -1.02 -0.78
CA GLU A 15 25.10 -1.40 0.58
C GLU A 15 23.94 -1.35 1.59
N VAL A 16 22.80 -0.76 1.20
CA VAL A 16 21.68 -0.49 2.10
C VAL A 16 20.42 -1.18 1.56
N VAL A 17 20.16 -2.40 2.05
CA VAL A 17 18.86 -3.07 1.85
C VAL A 17 17.86 -2.43 2.82
N GLN A 18 17.49 -1.18 2.56
CA GLN A 18 16.47 -0.52 3.36
C GLN A 18 15.11 -1.05 2.95
N ASP A 19 14.38 -1.55 3.94
CA ASP A 19 12.96 -1.89 3.84
C ASP A 19 12.17 -0.57 3.69
N ILE A 20 12.10 -0.07 2.45
CA ILE A 20 11.45 1.19 2.11
C ILE A 20 9.95 0.96 2.24
N HIS A 21 9.40 1.30 3.40
CA HIS A 21 7.96 1.33 3.60
C HIS A 21 7.38 2.52 2.81
N PRO A 22 6.43 2.30 1.90
CA PRO A 22 5.85 3.36 1.09
C PRO A 22 5.07 4.36 1.95
N VAL A 23 5.10 5.63 1.54
CA VAL A 23 4.17 6.66 2.04
C VAL A 23 3.01 6.81 1.07
N CYS A 24 1.87 7.34 1.55
CA CYS A 24 0.71 7.55 0.70
C CYS A 24 1.04 8.46 -0.50
N PRO A 25 0.84 8.00 -1.75
CA PRO A 25 1.14 8.81 -2.94
C PRO A 25 0.21 10.01 -3.11
N ARG A 26 -0.95 10.01 -2.43
CA ARG A 26 -1.99 11.03 -2.56
C ARG A 26 -1.76 12.23 -1.64
N CYS A 27 -1.33 11.99 -0.40
CA CYS A 27 -1.15 13.04 0.60
C CYS A 27 0.16 12.97 1.40
N ASN A 28 1.06 12.04 1.05
CA ASN A 28 2.38 11.87 1.65
C ASN A 28 2.37 11.60 3.16
N GLN A 29 1.28 11.01 3.66
CA GLN A 29 1.11 10.57 5.05
C GLN A 29 1.40 9.07 5.21
N ALA A 30 1.55 8.62 6.45
CA ALA A 30 1.78 7.23 6.78
C ALA A 30 0.65 6.31 6.28
N LEU A 31 1.05 5.09 5.95
CA LEU A 31 0.16 3.96 5.70
C LEU A 31 0.13 3.07 6.94
N GLU A 32 -0.99 2.40 7.17
CA GLU A 32 -1.21 1.46 8.26
C GLU A 32 -1.68 0.12 7.68
N GLU A 33 -1.03 -0.97 8.08
CA GLU A 33 -1.43 -2.33 7.71
C GLU A 33 -2.80 -2.67 8.33
N ARG A 34 -3.73 -3.14 7.50
CA ARG A 34 -5.04 -3.62 7.94
C ARG A 34 -5.38 -4.95 7.28
N ALA A 35 -6.15 -5.77 7.98
CA ALA A 35 -6.73 -6.97 7.41
C ALA A 35 -7.86 -6.59 6.44
N TYR A 36 -7.80 -7.07 5.21
CA TYR A 36 -8.88 -6.94 4.26
C TYR A 36 -10.09 -7.78 4.72
N ALA A 37 -11.30 -7.24 4.55
CA ALA A 37 -12.56 -7.91 4.89
C ALA A 37 -12.63 -8.52 6.31
N TYR A 38 -11.98 -7.89 7.29
CA TYR A 38 -11.93 -8.24 8.73
C TYR A 38 -11.31 -9.60 9.08
N HIS A 39 -11.70 -10.68 8.39
CA HIS A 39 -11.30 -12.06 8.66
C HIS A 39 -10.44 -12.68 7.57
N SER A 40 -10.11 -11.94 6.50
CA SER A 40 -9.21 -12.48 5.47
C SER A 40 -7.76 -12.44 5.96
N SER A 41 -6.95 -13.35 5.43
CA SER A 41 -5.49 -13.33 5.60
C SER A 41 -4.79 -12.32 4.67
N VAL A 42 -5.54 -11.56 3.88
CA VAL A 42 -5.00 -10.56 2.97
C VAL A 42 -4.76 -9.27 3.76
N LYS A 43 -3.52 -8.81 3.77
CA LYS A 43 -3.10 -7.54 4.36
C LYS A 43 -3.15 -6.46 3.29
N ILE A 44 -3.50 -5.24 3.69
CA ILE A 44 -3.55 -4.05 2.83
C ILE A 44 -3.00 -2.85 3.60
N GLU A 45 -2.37 -1.91 2.90
CA GLU A 45 -1.86 -0.68 3.48
C GLU A 45 -2.88 0.45 3.26
N VAL A 46 -3.37 1.07 4.34
CA VAL A 46 -4.39 2.13 4.27
C VAL A 46 -3.83 3.44 4.81
N CYS A 47 -4.00 4.53 4.05
CA CYS A 47 -3.59 5.84 4.53
C CYS A 47 -4.45 6.31 5.70
N VAL A 48 -3.80 6.68 6.81
CA VAL A 48 -4.44 7.18 8.04
C VAL A 48 -5.15 8.52 7.89
N THR A 49 -4.97 9.21 6.76
CA THR A 49 -5.52 10.57 6.54
C THR A 49 -6.54 10.64 5.42
N CYS A 50 -6.35 9.87 4.34
CA CYS A 50 -7.21 9.98 3.16
C CYS A 50 -7.82 8.68 2.67
N ASP A 51 -7.64 7.59 3.43
CA ASP A 51 -8.23 6.27 3.18
C ASP A 51 -7.85 5.65 1.83
N SER A 52 -6.81 6.16 1.15
CA SER A 52 -6.27 5.53 -0.04
C SER A 52 -5.66 4.17 0.32
N VAL A 53 -5.97 3.15 -0.47
CA VAL A 53 -5.43 1.80 -0.31
C VAL A 53 -4.21 1.63 -1.21
N TRP A 54 -3.12 1.12 -0.64
CA TRP A 54 -1.91 0.72 -1.33
C TRP A 54 -1.78 -0.80 -1.24
N LEU A 55 -1.44 -1.43 -2.36
CA LEU A 55 -1.33 -2.88 -2.49
C LEU A 55 0.01 -3.24 -3.09
N GLU A 56 0.67 -4.24 -2.51
CA GLU A 56 1.83 -4.86 -3.10
C GLU A 56 1.47 -5.78 -4.27
N ARG A 57 2.50 -6.20 -5.00
CA ARG A 57 2.34 -7.15 -6.10
C ARG A 57 1.66 -8.44 -5.60
N GLY A 58 0.51 -8.75 -6.20
CA GLY A 58 -0.24 -9.97 -5.94
C GLY A 58 -1.29 -9.86 -4.83
N GLU A 59 -1.31 -8.79 -4.03
CA GLU A 59 -2.33 -8.63 -2.98
C GLU A 59 -3.73 -8.41 -3.56
N LEU A 60 -3.85 -7.66 -4.66
CA LEU A 60 -5.13 -7.48 -5.37
C LEU A 60 -5.73 -8.82 -5.83
N VAL A 61 -4.87 -9.74 -6.31
CA VAL A 61 -5.30 -11.07 -6.77
C VAL A 61 -5.80 -11.88 -5.58
N ARG A 62 -5.07 -11.90 -4.47
CA ARG A 62 -5.48 -12.60 -3.24
C ARG A 62 -6.80 -12.04 -2.68
N ALA A 63 -6.99 -10.73 -2.72
CA ALA A 63 -8.26 -10.09 -2.32
C ALA A 63 -9.42 -10.56 -3.22
N ALA A 64 -9.22 -10.61 -4.54
CA ALA A 64 -10.24 -11.10 -5.47
C ALA A 64 -10.56 -12.59 -5.25
N GLU A 65 -9.55 -13.43 -5.03
CA GLU A 65 -9.72 -14.86 -4.72
C GLU A 65 -10.50 -15.07 -3.41
N TYR A 66 -10.22 -14.27 -2.38
CA TYR A 66 -10.98 -14.30 -1.14
C TYR A 66 -12.46 -13.99 -1.39
N LEU A 67 -12.76 -12.90 -2.12
CA LEU A 67 -14.14 -12.53 -2.44
C LEU A 67 -14.88 -13.64 -3.21
N GLN A 68 -14.23 -14.26 -4.19
CA GLN A 68 -14.82 -15.35 -4.97
C GLN A 68 -15.17 -16.58 -4.11
N ARG A 69 -14.37 -16.87 -3.08
CA ARG A 69 -14.61 -18.00 -2.17
C ARG A 69 -15.70 -17.72 -1.14
N THR A 70 -15.90 -16.48 -0.74
CA THR A 70 -16.79 -16.12 0.39
C THR A 70 -18.16 -15.61 -0.06
N LEU A 71 -18.31 -15.19 -1.32
CA LEU A 71 -19.57 -14.70 -1.88
C LEU A 71 -20.31 -15.74 -2.76
N THR A 72 -19.86 -16.99 -2.77
CA THR A 72 -20.51 -18.13 -3.44
C THR A 72 -21.11 -19.07 -2.39
#